data_AF-A0A093R349-F1
#
_entry.id   AF-A0A093R349-F1
#
_cell.length_a   1.000
_cell.length_b   1.000
_cell.length_c   1.000
_cell.angle_alpha   90.00
_cell.angle_beta   90.00
_cell.angle_gamma   90.00
#
_symmetry.space_group_name_H-M   'P 1'
#
loop_
_entity.id
_entity.type
_entity.pdbx_description
1 polymer ?
#
loop_
_entity_poly.entity_id
_entity_poly.type
_entity_poly.pdbx_seq_one_letter_code
_entity_poly.pdbx_strand_id
1 'polypeptide(L)'
;KILQQLSKIQNYVKRLQQQLKDVKPTPEFVDKLKEMMEEAENAINAFKEEQRQIYERLLKEEKIAINEISVFERKVGLWALGSSTTKKGLKLPSARVSVDKTLENHLPEEVVEFARFLQRAGGRQGGWDDYDYQNFLKVWTKHKGRLSYVDEALAYLCGRTKEDIEQHDGWYREFLIFHERKKESIKKWKEKQMQEKGGNLKEKEESEKKLKEKWLQHEEAQKQKTEEERRRQQAAIEAWKKQKAIEFATEQASQLKLEEEKEKKQQKERQRRCQMKLLLERYTLQKKEKEELQKLEEEKREEGEKEERKRIAAEEITKFQER
;
A
#
# COMPACT_ATOMS: atom_id res chain seq x y z
N LYS A 1 -7.36 -7.87 -8.56
CA LYS A 1 -8.66 -8.36 -9.10
C LYS A 1 -9.84 -7.93 -8.23
N ILE A 2 -9.90 -8.31 -6.94
CA ILE A 2 -11.00 -7.92 -6.01
C ILE A 2 -11.14 -6.40 -5.88
N LEU A 3 -10.03 -5.66 -5.71
CA LEU A 3 -10.06 -4.19 -5.62
C LEU A 3 -10.61 -3.51 -6.89
N GLN A 4 -10.41 -4.12 -8.07
CA GLN A 4 -10.96 -3.60 -9.33
C GLN A 4 -12.46 -3.87 -9.45
N GLN A 5 -12.92 -5.04 -9.01
CA GLN A 5 -14.35 -5.40 -8.93
C GLN A 5 -15.09 -4.46 -7.95
N LEU A 6 -14.53 -4.24 -6.76
CA LEU A 6 -15.06 -3.30 -5.76
C LEU A 6 -15.07 -1.85 -6.26
N SER A 7 -14.01 -1.42 -6.95
CA SER A 7 -13.97 -0.08 -7.57
C SER A 7 -15.08 0.12 -8.60
N LYS A 8 -15.37 -0.90 -9.42
CA LYS A 8 -16.49 -0.86 -10.37
C LYS A 8 -17.84 -0.73 -9.66
N ILE A 9 -18.11 -1.55 -8.64
CA ILE A 9 -19.35 -1.46 -7.84
C ILE A 9 -19.48 -0.09 -7.18
N GLN A 10 -18.40 0.42 -6.58
CA GLN A 10 -18.39 1.75 -5.99
C GLN A 10 -18.69 2.86 -7.01
N ASN A 11 -18.22 2.72 -8.24
CA ASN A 11 -18.50 3.69 -9.29
C ASN A 11 -19.97 3.64 -9.75
N TYR A 12 -20.57 2.45 -9.87
CA TYR A 12 -22.02 2.31 -10.14
C TYR A 12 -22.86 2.94 -9.03
N VAL A 13 -22.52 2.66 -7.77
CA VAL A 13 -23.22 3.23 -6.60
C VAL A 13 -23.05 4.75 -6.52
N LYS A 14 -21.84 5.28 -6.76
CA LYS A 14 -21.60 6.73 -6.79
C LYS A 14 -22.37 7.43 -7.91
N ARG A 15 -22.44 6.81 -9.09
CA ARG A 15 -23.22 7.33 -10.22
C ARG A 15 -24.71 7.38 -9.90
N LEU A 16 -25.23 6.34 -9.27
CA LEU A 16 -26.63 6.29 -8.80
C LEU A 16 -26.89 7.36 -7.72
N GLN A 17 -25.99 7.52 -6.75
CA GLN A 17 -26.07 8.57 -5.72
C GLN A 17 -26.02 9.99 -6.29
N GLN A 18 -25.22 10.23 -7.34
CA GLN A 18 -25.13 11.54 -7.98
C GLN A 18 -26.41 11.86 -8.75
N GLN A 19 -26.97 10.88 -9.48
CA GLN A 19 -28.23 11.06 -10.21
C GLN A 19 -29.40 11.31 -9.26
N LEU A 20 -29.39 10.73 -8.06
CA LEU A 20 -30.40 10.98 -7.02
C LEU A 20 -30.39 12.41 -6.45
N LYS A 21 -29.30 13.18 -6.60
CA LYS A 21 -29.18 14.54 -6.04
C LYS A 21 -29.69 15.64 -6.95
N ASP A 22 -29.77 15.42 -8.27
CA ASP A 22 -29.79 16.51 -9.25
C ASP A 22 -31.04 16.62 -10.15
N VAL A 23 -32.16 15.88 -9.94
CA VAL A 23 -33.27 15.89 -10.93
C VAL A 23 -34.69 15.76 -10.34
N LYS A 24 -35.67 16.43 -10.97
CA LYS A 24 -37.12 16.27 -10.72
C LYS A 24 -37.60 14.89 -11.22
N PRO A 25 -38.48 14.19 -10.47
CA PRO A 25 -38.95 12.86 -10.85
C PRO A 25 -39.91 12.91 -12.04
N THR A 26 -39.37 12.70 -13.23
CA THR A 26 -40.12 12.39 -14.46
C THR A 26 -40.24 10.87 -14.60
N PRO A 27 -41.34 10.29 -15.11
CA PRO A 27 -41.51 8.83 -15.21
C PRO A 27 -40.33 8.10 -15.89
N GLU A 28 -39.84 8.65 -16.99
CA GLU A 28 -38.67 8.14 -17.73
C GLU A 28 -37.37 8.13 -16.91
N PHE A 29 -37.23 9.07 -15.96
CA PHE A 29 -36.07 9.15 -15.08
C PHE A 29 -36.13 8.10 -13.95
N VAL A 30 -37.34 7.81 -13.46
CA VAL A 30 -37.58 6.76 -12.47
C VAL A 30 -37.24 5.38 -13.07
N ASP A 31 -37.62 5.13 -14.32
CA ASP A 31 -37.27 3.88 -15.02
C ASP A 31 -35.76 3.72 -15.20
N LYS A 32 -35.07 4.81 -15.56
CA LYS A 32 -33.60 4.82 -15.69
C LYS A 32 -32.88 4.63 -14.35
N LEU A 33 -33.42 5.17 -13.25
CA LEU A 33 -32.91 4.93 -11.90
C LEU A 33 -33.07 3.47 -11.49
N LYS A 34 -34.22 2.87 -11.83
CA LYS A 34 -34.50 1.46 -11.56
C LYS A 34 -33.52 0.55 -12.31
N GLU A 35 -33.28 0.82 -13.59
CA GLU A 35 -32.29 0.09 -14.39
C GLU A 35 -30.88 0.20 -13.78
N MET A 36 -30.43 1.40 -13.39
CA MET A 36 -29.13 1.57 -12.72
C MET A 36 -29.06 0.89 -11.34
N MET A 37 -30.18 0.81 -10.61
CA MET A 37 -30.27 0.10 -9.33
C MET A 37 -30.15 -1.41 -9.54
N GLU A 38 -30.86 -1.96 -10.52
CA GLU A 38 -30.79 -3.37 -10.90
C GLU A 38 -29.38 -3.74 -11.39
N GLU A 39 -28.71 -2.89 -12.18
CA GLU A 39 -27.31 -3.10 -12.57
C GLU A 39 -26.36 -3.13 -11.38
N ALA A 40 -26.53 -2.21 -10.42
CA ALA A 40 -25.71 -2.18 -9.20
C ALA A 40 -25.95 -3.41 -8.31
N GLU A 41 -27.21 -3.82 -8.14
CA GLU A 41 -27.59 -5.02 -7.38
C GLU A 41 -27.06 -6.29 -8.05
N ASN A 42 -27.20 -6.42 -9.37
CA ASN A 42 -26.65 -7.54 -10.13
C ASN A 42 -25.13 -7.62 -10.02
N ALA A 43 -24.42 -6.49 -10.09
CA ALA A 43 -22.97 -6.44 -9.91
C ALA A 43 -22.56 -6.87 -8.48
N ILE A 44 -23.31 -6.46 -7.45
CA ILE A 44 -23.08 -6.85 -6.05
C ILE A 44 -23.33 -8.35 -5.87
N ASN A 45 -24.44 -8.87 -6.41
CA ASN A 45 -24.81 -10.29 -6.30
C ASN A 45 -23.81 -11.19 -7.04
N ALA A 46 -23.40 -10.82 -8.24
CA ALA A 46 -22.36 -11.54 -8.99
C ALA A 46 -21.02 -11.54 -8.25
N PHE A 47 -20.63 -10.42 -7.64
CA PHE A 47 -19.41 -10.36 -6.84
C PHE A 47 -19.49 -11.27 -5.60
N LYS A 48 -20.60 -11.23 -4.86
CA LYS A 48 -20.83 -12.11 -3.70
C LYS A 48 -20.78 -13.59 -4.12
N GLU A 49 -21.37 -13.93 -5.25
CA GLU A 49 -21.36 -15.28 -5.79
C GLU A 49 -19.95 -15.74 -6.18
N GLU A 50 -19.19 -14.89 -6.86
CA GLU A 50 -17.79 -15.18 -7.20
C GLU A 50 -16.94 -15.37 -5.95
N GLN A 51 -17.11 -14.54 -4.92
CA GLN A 51 -16.42 -14.71 -3.64
C GLN A 51 -16.81 -16.01 -2.94
N ARG A 52 -18.10 -16.38 -2.95
CA ARG A 52 -18.59 -17.66 -2.39
C ARG A 52 -17.94 -18.85 -3.09
N GLN A 53 -17.90 -18.85 -4.42
CA GLN A 53 -17.28 -19.92 -5.21
C GLN A 53 -15.78 -20.05 -4.96
N ILE A 54 -15.06 -18.93 -4.81
CA ILE A 54 -13.64 -18.93 -4.44
C ILE A 54 -13.46 -19.54 -3.06
N TYR A 55 -14.27 -19.13 -2.08
CA TYR A 55 -14.20 -19.66 -0.72
C TYR A 55 -14.48 -21.16 -0.65
N GLU A 56 -15.53 -21.64 -1.33
CA GLU A 56 -15.85 -23.07 -1.40
C GLU A 56 -14.73 -23.90 -2.06
N ARG A 57 -14.09 -23.35 -3.09
CA ARG A 57 -12.94 -23.99 -3.73
C ARG A 57 -11.76 -24.09 -2.77
N LEU A 58 -11.42 -23.01 -2.09
CA LEU A 58 -10.34 -22.98 -1.10
C LEU A 58 -10.60 -23.96 0.04
N LEU A 59 -11.84 -24.08 0.53
CA LEU A 59 -12.20 -25.08 1.55
C LEU A 59 -12.00 -26.53 1.06
N LYS A 60 -12.31 -26.81 -0.21
CA LYS A 60 -12.07 -28.14 -0.80
C LYS A 60 -10.57 -28.42 -0.92
N GLU A 61 -9.80 -27.45 -1.38
CA GLU A 61 -8.33 -27.54 -1.48
C GLU A 61 -7.69 -27.74 -0.11
N GLU A 62 -8.12 -26.99 0.90
CA GLU A 62 -7.68 -27.14 2.29
C GLU A 62 -7.97 -28.56 2.81
N LYS A 63 -9.19 -29.08 2.59
CA LYS A 63 -9.55 -30.44 2.99
C LYS A 63 -8.70 -31.50 2.30
N ILE A 64 -8.41 -31.32 1.00
CA ILE A 64 -7.55 -32.23 0.24
C ILE A 64 -6.13 -32.19 0.81
N ALA A 65 -5.56 -31.00 1.02
CA ALA A 65 -4.23 -30.84 1.57
C ALA A 65 -4.10 -31.43 2.99
N ILE A 66 -5.10 -31.23 3.86
CA ILE A 66 -5.15 -31.85 5.19
C ILE A 66 -5.14 -33.37 5.10
N ASN A 67 -5.93 -33.95 4.18
CA ASN A 67 -5.96 -35.39 3.98
C ASN A 67 -4.61 -35.92 3.47
N GLU A 68 -3.96 -35.20 2.55
CA GLU A 68 -2.63 -35.55 2.06
C GLU A 68 -1.60 -35.50 3.19
N ILE A 69 -1.60 -34.45 4.01
CA ILE A 69 -0.75 -34.34 5.20
C ILE A 69 -0.99 -35.54 6.13
N SER A 70 -2.25 -35.87 6.43
CA SER A 70 -2.57 -37.03 7.28
C SER A 70 -2.07 -38.37 6.70
N VAL A 71 -2.10 -38.54 5.37
CA VAL A 71 -1.51 -39.71 4.71
C VAL A 71 0.00 -39.71 4.88
N PHE A 72 0.67 -38.57 4.68
CA PHE A 72 2.12 -38.46 4.86
C PHE A 72 2.55 -38.66 6.32
N GLU A 73 1.83 -38.09 7.28
CA GLU A 73 2.05 -38.29 8.71
C GLU A 73 1.96 -39.76 9.09
N ARG A 74 0.94 -40.48 8.60
CA ARG A 74 0.83 -41.93 8.79
C ARG A 74 1.99 -42.68 8.16
N LYS A 75 2.43 -42.30 6.97
CA LYS A 75 3.59 -42.92 6.29
C LYS A 75 4.89 -42.70 7.05
N VAL A 76 5.09 -41.48 7.57
CA VAL A 76 6.23 -41.13 8.42
C VAL A 76 6.17 -41.90 9.75
N GLY A 77 4.99 -42.02 10.36
CA GLY A 77 4.79 -42.82 11.57
C GLY A 77 5.12 -44.30 11.35
N LEU A 78 4.72 -44.88 10.21
CA LEU A 78 5.08 -46.24 9.82
C LEU A 78 6.59 -46.40 9.58
N TRP A 79 7.25 -45.42 8.97
CA TRP A 79 8.70 -45.42 8.81
C TRP A 79 9.44 -45.30 10.15
N ALA A 80 8.92 -44.50 11.08
CA ALA A 80 9.48 -44.39 12.43
C ALA A 80 9.32 -45.71 13.21
N LEU A 81 8.15 -46.36 13.11
CA LEU A 81 7.86 -47.62 13.82
C LEU A 81 8.58 -48.83 13.21
N GLY A 82 8.72 -48.86 11.88
CA GLY A 82 9.49 -49.89 11.14
C GLY A 82 11.00 -49.85 11.41
N SER A 83 11.50 -48.86 12.15
CA SER A 83 12.91 -48.77 12.55
C SER A 83 13.21 -49.35 13.93
N SER A 84 12.20 -49.62 14.78
CA SER A 84 12.45 -49.95 16.21
C SER A 84 11.88 -51.28 16.72
N THR A 85 11.15 -52.08 15.94
CA THR A 85 10.67 -53.37 16.45
C THR A 85 10.65 -54.49 15.41
N THR A 86 11.21 -55.64 15.82
CA THR A 86 11.13 -56.97 15.21
C THR A 86 12.04 -57.31 14.02
N LYS A 87 13.29 -57.66 14.38
CA LYS A 87 13.87 -58.95 13.95
C LYS A 87 12.94 -60.09 14.37
N LYS A 88 12.02 -60.53 13.50
CA LYS A 88 11.49 -61.91 13.48
C LYS A 88 10.81 -62.15 12.14
N GLY A 89 11.13 -63.31 11.57
CA GLY A 89 10.99 -63.62 10.15
C GLY A 89 9.59 -63.40 9.59
N LEU A 90 9.51 -62.52 8.59
CA LEU A 90 8.57 -62.67 7.50
C LEU A 90 9.38 -63.21 6.32
N LYS A 91 9.16 -64.50 6.01
CA LYS A 91 9.54 -65.07 4.73
C LYS A 91 8.78 -64.30 3.66
N LEU A 92 9.43 -63.31 3.06
CA LEU A 92 8.97 -62.72 1.81
C LEU A 92 9.14 -63.79 0.73
N PRO A 93 8.18 -63.98 -0.19
CA PRO A 93 8.46 -64.71 -1.41
C PRO A 93 9.62 -64.00 -2.10
N SER A 94 10.55 -64.78 -2.67
CA SER A 94 11.64 -64.31 -3.52
C SER A 94 11.06 -63.61 -4.75
N ALA A 95 10.61 -62.37 -4.54
CA ALA A 95 10.28 -61.45 -5.60
C ALA A 95 11.62 -60.92 -6.09
N ARG A 96 11.99 -61.32 -7.30
CA ARG A 96 13.03 -60.66 -8.07
C ARG A 96 12.75 -59.17 -7.98
N VAL A 97 13.62 -58.44 -7.27
CA VAL A 97 13.54 -56.99 -7.16
C VAL A 97 13.83 -56.44 -8.55
N SER A 98 12.77 -56.25 -9.34
CA SER A 98 12.80 -55.31 -10.44
C SER A 98 12.98 -53.95 -9.80
N VAL A 99 14.21 -53.46 -9.82
CA VAL A 99 14.54 -52.08 -9.46
C VAL A 99 13.63 -51.20 -10.31
N ASP A 100 12.74 -50.48 -9.64
CA ASP A 100 11.85 -49.52 -10.28
C ASP A 100 12.71 -48.48 -11.02
N LYS A 101 12.55 -48.41 -12.34
CA LYS A 101 13.35 -47.56 -13.25
C LYS A 101 13.29 -46.08 -12.87
N THR A 102 12.30 -45.68 -12.08
CA THR A 102 12.15 -44.30 -11.58
C THR A 102 13.10 -43.96 -10.43
N LEU A 103 13.50 -44.93 -9.60
CA LEU A 103 14.48 -44.74 -8.51
C LEU A 103 15.93 -44.74 -8.99
N GLU A 104 16.20 -45.37 -10.15
CA GLU A 104 17.51 -45.42 -10.79
C GLU A 104 18.02 -44.02 -11.19
N ASN A 105 17.11 -43.10 -11.52
CA ASN A 105 17.43 -41.74 -11.98
C ASN A 105 17.95 -40.80 -10.88
N HIS A 106 17.79 -41.14 -9.59
CA HIS A 106 18.18 -40.28 -8.46
C HIS A 106 19.35 -40.85 -7.64
N LEU A 107 19.79 -42.07 -7.96
CA LEU A 107 20.87 -42.73 -7.28
C LEU A 107 22.16 -42.59 -8.10
N PRO A 108 23.33 -42.48 -7.45
CA PRO A 108 24.59 -42.49 -8.18
C PRO A 108 24.79 -43.80 -8.96
N GLU A 109 25.37 -43.72 -10.16
CA GLU A 109 25.58 -44.85 -11.07
C GLU A 109 26.32 -46.01 -10.40
N GLU A 110 27.28 -45.72 -9.52
CA GLU A 110 28.07 -46.74 -8.82
C GLU A 110 27.24 -47.57 -7.83
N VAL A 111 26.15 -47.00 -7.30
CA VAL A 111 25.19 -47.71 -6.44
C VAL A 111 24.39 -48.71 -7.28
N VAL A 112 24.05 -48.32 -8.51
CA VAL A 112 23.31 -49.14 -9.47
C VAL A 112 24.21 -50.24 -10.03
N GLU A 113 25.46 -49.93 -10.40
CA GLU A 113 26.45 -50.91 -10.82
C GLU A 113 26.70 -51.99 -9.77
N PHE A 114 26.82 -51.61 -8.49
CA PHE A 114 26.94 -52.59 -7.42
C PHE A 114 25.68 -53.47 -7.30
N ALA A 115 24.48 -52.92 -7.47
CA ALA A 115 23.25 -53.71 -7.47
C ALA A 115 23.19 -54.70 -8.65
N ARG A 116 23.59 -54.27 -9.85
CA ARG A 116 23.72 -55.14 -11.03
C ARG A 116 24.77 -56.23 -10.82
N PHE A 117 25.91 -55.90 -10.21
CA PHE A 117 26.96 -56.85 -9.86
C PHE A 117 26.43 -57.93 -8.91
N LEU A 118 25.75 -57.55 -7.82
CA LEU A 118 25.15 -58.51 -6.90
C LEU A 118 24.10 -59.39 -7.58
N GLN A 119 23.31 -58.84 -8.50
CA GLN A 119 22.29 -59.60 -9.23
C GLN A 119 22.91 -60.64 -10.18
N ARG A 120 24.03 -60.31 -10.83
CA ARG A 120 24.76 -61.22 -11.73
C ARG A 120 25.53 -62.29 -10.96
N ALA A 121 26.13 -61.92 -9.83
CA ALA A 121 27.05 -62.78 -9.09
C ALA A 121 26.39 -63.66 -8.01
N GLY A 122 25.06 -63.79 -7.99
CA GLY A 122 24.37 -64.66 -7.02
C GLY A 122 24.21 -64.06 -5.63
N GLY A 123 24.18 -62.73 -5.52
CA GLY A 123 23.87 -62.00 -4.29
C GLY A 123 25.08 -61.58 -3.47
N ARG A 124 24.87 -61.31 -2.18
CA ARG A 124 25.91 -60.79 -1.25
C ARG A 124 27.01 -61.79 -0.92
N GLN A 125 26.81 -63.07 -1.24
CA GLN A 125 27.70 -64.17 -0.89
C GLN A 125 28.23 -64.90 -2.13
N GLY A 126 28.07 -64.32 -3.32
CA GLY A 126 28.62 -64.94 -4.53
C GLY A 126 27.99 -66.30 -4.88
N GLY A 127 26.78 -66.59 -4.38
CA GLY A 127 26.14 -67.91 -4.49
C GLY A 127 26.60 -68.97 -3.48
N TRP A 128 27.47 -68.61 -2.52
CA TRP A 128 27.86 -69.50 -1.42
C TRP A 128 26.84 -69.47 -0.29
N ASP A 129 26.76 -70.55 0.49
CA ASP A 129 25.93 -70.58 1.68
C ASP A 129 26.58 -69.81 2.85
N ASP A 130 25.80 -69.54 3.89
CA ASP A 130 26.27 -68.80 5.06
C ASP A 130 27.44 -69.50 5.77
N TYR A 131 27.50 -70.83 5.77
CA TYR A 131 28.52 -71.59 6.50
C TYR A 131 29.87 -71.54 5.76
N ASP A 132 29.87 -71.87 4.47
CA ASP A 132 31.02 -71.83 3.58
C ASP A 132 31.57 -70.40 3.49
N TYR A 133 30.71 -69.41 3.32
CA TYR A 133 31.12 -68.01 3.22
C TYR A 133 31.80 -67.50 4.49
N GLN A 134 31.28 -67.85 5.68
CA GLN A 134 31.88 -67.44 6.95
C GLN A 134 33.23 -68.12 7.19
N ASN A 135 33.38 -69.39 6.81
CA ASN A 135 34.67 -70.09 6.93
C ASN A 135 35.69 -69.52 5.93
N PHE A 136 35.28 -69.26 4.69
CA PHE A 136 36.10 -68.55 3.70
C PHE A 136 36.59 -67.20 4.22
N LEU A 137 35.68 -66.36 4.74
CA LEU A 137 36.05 -65.04 5.29
C LEU A 137 37.05 -65.14 6.44
N LYS A 138 36.88 -66.11 7.36
CA LYS A 138 37.81 -66.31 8.49
C LYS A 138 39.22 -66.64 8.00
N VAL A 139 39.33 -67.56 7.05
CA VAL A 139 40.64 -67.96 6.48
C VAL A 139 41.22 -66.83 5.63
N TRP A 140 40.40 -66.17 4.83
CA TRP A 140 40.81 -65.06 3.96
C TRP A 140 41.33 -63.86 4.76
N THR A 141 40.63 -63.47 5.83
CA THR A 141 41.07 -62.37 6.71
C THR A 141 42.34 -62.70 7.48
N LYS A 142 42.51 -63.96 7.92
CA LYS A 142 43.74 -64.45 8.56
C LYS A 142 44.95 -64.36 7.63
N HIS A 143 44.79 -64.71 6.36
CA HIS A 143 45.88 -64.72 5.37
C HIS A 143 45.99 -63.44 4.53
N LYS A 144 45.07 -62.48 4.71
CA LYS A 144 44.96 -61.25 3.93
C LYS A 144 44.99 -61.49 2.40
N GLY A 145 44.37 -62.58 1.94
CA GLY A 145 44.31 -62.94 0.51
C GLY A 145 45.62 -63.47 -0.11
N ARG A 146 46.58 -63.95 0.69
CA ARG A 146 47.81 -64.63 0.20
C ARG A 146 47.52 -66.09 -0.15
N LEU A 147 48.04 -66.59 -1.27
CA LEU A 147 47.80 -67.95 -1.84
C LEU A 147 47.87 -69.12 -0.84
N SER A 148 48.61 -68.99 0.27
CA SER A 148 48.62 -69.95 1.39
C SER A 148 47.26 -70.19 2.06
N TYR A 149 46.27 -69.34 1.78
CA TYR A 149 44.92 -69.46 2.33
C TYR A 149 44.12 -70.59 1.69
N VAL A 150 44.45 -71.00 0.45
CA VAL A 150 43.66 -71.98 -0.30
C VAL A 150 43.75 -73.37 0.33
N ASP A 151 44.95 -73.77 0.76
CA ASP A 151 45.16 -75.06 1.44
C ASP A 151 44.46 -75.11 2.80
N GLU A 152 44.46 -74.00 3.54
CA GLU A 152 43.74 -73.89 4.82
C GLU A 152 42.21 -73.83 4.59
N ALA A 153 41.75 -73.17 3.53
CA ALA A 153 40.32 -73.06 3.20
C ALA A 153 39.74 -74.41 2.78
N LEU A 154 40.48 -75.23 2.02
CA LEU A 154 40.08 -76.58 1.65
C LEU A 154 39.85 -77.49 2.87
N ALA A 155 40.57 -77.27 3.98
CA ALA A 155 40.38 -78.06 5.20
C ALA A 155 39.06 -77.74 5.94
N TYR A 156 38.52 -76.53 5.77
CA TYR A 156 37.27 -76.10 6.41
C TYR A 156 36.04 -76.18 5.49
N LEU A 157 36.25 -76.19 4.18
CA LEU A 157 35.19 -76.20 3.15
C LEU A 157 35.01 -77.60 2.57
N CYS A 158 34.33 -78.45 3.32
CA CYS A 158 34.03 -79.82 2.90
C CYS A 158 33.17 -79.84 1.63
N GLY A 159 33.73 -80.31 0.51
CA GLY A 159 33.01 -80.46 -0.76
C GLY A 159 33.21 -79.32 -1.76
N ARG A 160 34.11 -78.36 -1.50
CA ARG A 160 34.54 -77.33 -2.46
C ARG A 160 35.88 -77.69 -3.09
N THR A 161 36.02 -77.36 -4.36
CA THR A 161 37.28 -77.54 -5.10
C THR A 161 38.21 -76.35 -4.89
N LYS A 162 39.48 -76.54 -5.23
CA LYS A 162 40.48 -75.46 -5.18
C LYS A 162 40.06 -74.31 -6.11
N GLU A 163 39.54 -74.67 -7.27
CA GLU A 163 39.06 -73.78 -8.31
C GLU A 163 37.86 -72.95 -7.82
N ASP A 164 36.93 -73.55 -7.06
CA ASP A 164 35.79 -72.84 -6.46
C ASP A 164 36.25 -71.73 -5.50
N ILE A 165 37.27 -72.03 -4.68
CA ILE A 165 37.84 -71.09 -3.70
C ILE A 165 38.54 -69.93 -4.41
N GLU A 166 39.33 -70.22 -5.45
CA GLU A 166 40.01 -69.20 -6.23
C GLU A 166 39.03 -68.30 -7.01
N GLN A 167 37.97 -68.88 -7.59
CA GLN A 167 36.90 -68.11 -8.24
C GLN A 167 36.17 -67.21 -7.25
N HIS A 168 35.90 -67.71 -6.03
CA HIS A 168 35.25 -66.93 -5.00
C HIS A 168 36.15 -65.81 -4.44
N ASP A 169 37.46 -66.00 -4.35
CA ASP A 169 38.41 -64.92 -4.02
C ASP A 169 38.47 -63.84 -5.09
N GLY A 170 38.48 -64.22 -6.38
CA GLY A 170 38.34 -63.27 -7.48
C GLY A 170 37.08 -62.43 -7.35
N TRP A 171 35.93 -63.08 -7.15
CA TRP A 171 34.66 -62.42 -6.90
C TRP A 171 34.69 -61.52 -5.67
N TYR A 172 35.27 -61.98 -4.56
CA TYR A 172 35.29 -61.22 -3.30
C TYR A 172 36.15 -59.95 -3.41
N ARG A 173 37.26 -59.99 -4.17
CA ARG A 173 38.06 -58.80 -4.49
C ARG A 173 37.27 -57.81 -5.32
N GLU A 174 36.55 -58.26 -6.34
CA GLU A 174 35.66 -57.39 -7.13
C GLU A 174 34.55 -56.80 -6.26
N PHE A 175 33.92 -57.62 -5.41
CA PHE A 175 32.91 -57.18 -4.46
C PHE A 175 33.44 -56.05 -3.56
N LEU A 176 34.66 -56.16 -3.03
CA LEU A 176 35.28 -55.10 -2.22
C LEU A 176 35.46 -53.79 -3.00
N ILE A 177 35.92 -53.87 -4.26
CA ILE A 177 36.10 -52.69 -5.12
C ILE A 177 34.75 -51.99 -5.36
N PHE A 178 33.71 -52.74 -5.75
CA PHE A 178 32.40 -52.14 -5.99
C PHE A 178 31.75 -51.64 -4.69
N HIS A 179 31.96 -52.32 -3.58
CA HIS A 179 31.47 -51.88 -2.27
C HIS A 179 32.09 -50.54 -1.85
N GLU A 180 33.41 -50.36 -2.04
CA GLU A 180 34.08 -49.12 -1.70
C GLU A 180 33.68 -47.98 -2.65
N ARG A 181 33.59 -48.23 -3.97
CA ARG A 181 33.07 -47.26 -4.95
C ARG A 181 31.65 -46.79 -4.61
N LYS A 182 30.77 -47.72 -4.25
CA LYS A 182 29.42 -47.40 -3.78
C LYS A 182 29.45 -46.49 -2.55
N LYS A 183 30.28 -46.81 -1.56
CA LYS A 183 30.40 -46.05 -0.31
C LYS A 183 30.92 -44.63 -0.55
N GLU A 184 31.94 -44.49 -1.39
CA GLU A 184 32.47 -43.18 -1.80
C GLU A 184 31.43 -42.36 -2.56
N SER A 185 30.71 -42.98 -3.48
CA SER A 185 29.68 -42.31 -4.27
C SER A 185 28.52 -41.82 -3.40
N ILE A 186 28.05 -42.64 -2.44
CA ILE A 186 27.05 -42.23 -1.44
C ILE A 186 27.57 -41.04 -0.60
N LYS A 187 28.85 -41.06 -0.20
CA LYS A 187 29.44 -39.95 0.57
C LYS A 187 29.43 -38.65 -0.24
N LYS A 188 29.91 -38.69 -1.49
CA LYS A 188 29.92 -37.53 -2.40
C LYS A 188 28.51 -37.01 -2.68
N TRP A 189 27.56 -37.91 -2.91
CA TRP A 189 26.16 -37.54 -3.13
C TRP A 189 25.56 -36.82 -1.91
N LYS A 190 25.79 -37.34 -0.69
CA LYS A 190 25.34 -36.68 0.55
C LYS A 190 25.96 -35.29 0.73
N GLU A 191 27.25 -35.15 0.45
CA GLU A 191 27.95 -33.87 0.55
C GLU A 191 27.38 -32.84 -0.44
N LYS A 192 27.18 -33.25 -1.70
CA LYS A 192 26.56 -32.42 -2.73
C LYS A 192 25.15 -31.98 -2.32
N GLN A 193 24.33 -32.91 -1.83
CA GLN A 193 22.97 -32.61 -1.36
C GLN A 193 22.96 -31.62 -0.18
N MET A 194 23.93 -31.70 0.73
CA MET A 194 24.05 -30.72 1.83
C MET A 194 24.48 -29.34 1.31
N GLN A 195 25.41 -29.28 0.35
CA GLN A 195 25.83 -28.02 -0.27
C GLN A 195 24.69 -27.34 -1.03
N GLU A 196 23.93 -28.09 -1.84
CA GLU A 196 22.77 -27.57 -2.58
C GLU A 196 21.70 -27.02 -1.64
N LYS A 197 21.40 -27.73 -0.54
CA LYS A 197 20.46 -27.24 0.49
C LYS A 197 20.95 -25.96 1.15
N GLY A 198 22.23 -25.87 1.49
CA GLY A 198 22.83 -24.67 2.07
C GLY A 198 22.85 -23.47 1.10
N GLY A 199 23.14 -23.71 -0.18
CA GLY A 199 23.11 -22.69 -1.23
C GLY A 199 21.72 -22.14 -1.47
N ASN A 200 20.73 -23.02 -1.67
CA ASN A 200 19.33 -22.63 -1.84
C ASN A 200 18.78 -21.85 -0.64
N LEU A 201 19.18 -22.21 0.59
CA LEU A 201 18.77 -21.48 1.79
C LEU A 201 19.32 -20.05 1.80
N LYS A 202 20.61 -19.88 1.45
CA LYS A 202 21.25 -18.55 1.37
C LYS A 202 20.63 -17.69 0.28
N GLU A 203 20.41 -18.24 -0.90
CA GLU A 203 19.77 -17.53 -2.02
C GLU A 203 18.33 -17.10 -1.68
N LYS A 204 17.59 -17.97 -0.97
CA LYS A 204 16.25 -17.64 -0.46
C LYS A 204 16.32 -16.51 0.59
N GLU A 205 17.27 -16.56 1.50
CA GLU A 205 17.46 -15.50 2.50
C GLU A 205 17.84 -14.15 1.86
N GLU A 206 18.73 -14.16 0.87
CA GLU A 206 19.13 -12.95 0.14
C GLU A 206 17.99 -12.35 -0.68
N SER A 207 17.19 -13.18 -1.34
CA SER A 207 16.02 -12.72 -2.10
C SER A 207 14.94 -12.15 -1.17
N GLU A 208 14.70 -12.78 -0.01
CA GLU A 208 13.79 -12.23 1.02
C GLU A 208 14.29 -10.89 1.58
N LYS A 209 15.60 -10.74 1.84
CA LYS A 209 16.21 -9.47 2.29
C LYS A 209 16.00 -8.37 1.26
N LYS A 210 16.31 -8.63 -0.02
CA LYS A 210 16.09 -7.66 -1.12
C LYS A 210 14.62 -7.27 -1.26
N LEU A 211 13.70 -8.21 -1.03
CA LEU A 211 12.26 -7.94 -1.10
C LEU A 211 11.81 -7.02 0.06
N LYS A 212 12.29 -7.26 1.28
CA LYS A 212 12.03 -6.41 2.45
C LYS A 212 12.57 -4.99 2.25
N GLU A 213 13.77 -4.86 1.73
CA GLU A 213 14.38 -3.55 1.45
C GLU A 213 13.57 -2.73 0.44
N LYS A 214 13.14 -3.36 -0.66
CA LYS A 214 12.26 -2.70 -1.65
C LYS A 214 10.92 -2.26 -1.05
N TRP A 215 10.36 -3.08 -0.16
CA TRP A 215 9.10 -2.75 0.52
C TRP A 215 9.26 -1.53 1.44
N LEU A 216 10.35 -1.49 2.23
CA LEU A 216 10.66 -0.34 3.10
C LEU A 216 10.87 0.94 2.30
N GLN A 217 11.62 0.89 1.20
CA GLN A 217 11.81 2.04 0.31
C GLN A 217 10.49 2.55 -0.27
N HIS A 218 9.59 1.64 -0.66
CA HIS A 218 8.27 2.01 -1.16
C HIS A 218 7.41 2.66 -0.07
N GLU A 219 7.44 2.12 1.16
CA GLU A 219 6.71 2.68 2.30
C GLU A 219 7.22 4.08 2.68
N GLU A 220 8.54 4.27 2.73
CA GLU A 220 9.15 5.58 2.99
C GLU A 220 8.81 6.60 1.90
N ALA A 221 8.91 6.21 0.62
CA ALA A 221 8.54 7.08 -0.49
C ALA A 221 7.06 7.49 -0.44
N GLN A 222 6.18 6.57 -0.03
CA GLN A 222 4.76 6.86 0.15
C GLN A 222 4.55 7.83 1.32
N LYS A 223 5.20 7.60 2.47
CA LYS A 223 5.14 8.50 3.64
C LYS A 223 5.62 9.91 3.27
N GLN A 224 6.76 10.03 2.59
CA GLN A 224 7.30 11.31 2.14
C GLN A 224 6.33 12.06 1.22
N LYS A 225 5.72 11.37 0.24
CA LYS A 225 4.70 11.98 -0.63
C LYS A 225 3.51 12.52 0.15
N THR A 226 2.98 11.73 1.10
CA THR A 226 1.84 12.17 1.92
C THR A 226 2.19 13.34 2.83
N GLU A 227 3.42 13.38 3.36
CA GLU A 227 3.90 14.47 4.20
C GLU A 227 4.10 15.75 3.37
N GLU A 228 4.67 15.64 2.17
CA GLU A 228 4.86 16.76 1.27
C GLU A 228 3.51 17.35 0.83
N GLU A 229 2.53 16.51 0.54
CA GLU A 229 1.18 16.96 0.18
C GLU A 229 0.49 17.68 1.35
N ARG A 230 0.59 17.15 2.58
CA ARG A 230 0.12 17.85 3.79
C ARG A 230 0.80 19.20 3.97
N ARG A 231 2.12 19.28 3.76
CA ARG A 231 2.88 20.55 3.83
C ARG A 231 2.40 21.56 2.77
N ARG A 232 2.13 21.10 1.55
CA ARG A 232 1.61 21.96 0.46
C ARG A 232 0.21 22.49 0.78
N GLN A 233 -0.67 21.66 1.33
CA GLN A 233 -2.00 22.07 1.77
C GLN A 233 -1.93 23.11 2.89
N GLN A 234 -1.08 22.89 3.90
CA GLN A 234 -0.86 23.82 5.00
C GLN A 234 -0.39 25.19 4.47
N ALA A 235 0.60 25.20 3.57
CA ALA A 235 1.13 26.43 2.97
C ALA A 235 0.07 27.17 2.14
N ALA A 236 -0.79 26.46 1.41
CA ALA A 236 -1.89 27.05 0.65
C ALA A 236 -2.92 27.73 1.57
N ILE A 237 -3.26 27.08 2.70
CA ILE A 237 -4.18 27.65 3.70
C ILE A 237 -3.58 28.91 4.32
N GLU A 238 -2.30 28.89 4.68
CA GLU A 238 -1.61 30.06 5.25
C GLU A 238 -1.52 31.22 4.26
N ALA A 239 -1.19 30.94 2.99
CA ALA A 239 -1.18 31.94 1.94
C ALA A 239 -2.57 32.57 1.73
N TRP A 240 -3.62 31.73 1.70
CA TRP A 240 -5.00 32.20 1.58
C TRP A 240 -5.42 33.07 2.77
N LYS A 241 -5.06 32.69 4.00
CA LYS A 241 -5.31 33.51 5.20
C LYS A 241 -4.61 34.88 5.13
N LYS A 242 -3.35 34.91 4.71
CA LYS A 242 -2.59 36.17 4.52
C LYS A 242 -3.26 37.05 3.46
N GLN A 243 -3.65 36.47 2.34
CA GLN A 243 -4.33 37.19 1.27
C GLN A 243 -5.68 37.76 1.76
N LYS A 244 -6.48 36.97 2.48
CA LYS A 244 -7.73 37.45 3.07
C LYS A 244 -7.53 38.57 4.08
N ALA A 245 -6.49 38.50 4.90
CA ALA A 245 -6.14 39.57 5.82
C ALA A 245 -5.75 40.86 5.10
N ILE A 246 -4.99 40.76 4.00
CA ILE A 246 -4.62 41.91 3.17
C ILE A 246 -5.87 42.50 2.52
N GLU A 247 -6.71 41.68 1.88
CA GLU A 247 -7.98 42.12 1.26
C GLU A 247 -8.84 42.87 2.28
N PHE A 248 -9.03 42.29 3.47
CA PHE A 248 -9.82 42.91 4.53
C PHE A 248 -9.21 44.25 5.02
N ALA A 249 -7.88 44.31 5.21
CA ALA A 249 -7.20 45.54 5.59
C ALA A 249 -7.31 46.63 4.51
N THR A 250 -7.20 46.25 3.23
CA THR A 250 -7.36 47.20 2.11
C THR A 250 -8.79 47.73 2.00
N GLU A 251 -9.79 46.90 2.29
CA GLU A 251 -11.19 47.31 2.28
C GLU A 251 -11.50 48.26 3.44
N GLN A 252 -11.04 47.95 4.66
CA GLN A 252 -11.18 48.87 5.80
C GLN A 252 -10.46 50.20 5.56
N ALA A 253 -9.24 50.19 5.02
CA ALA A 253 -8.52 51.41 4.68
C ALA A 253 -9.26 52.25 3.61
N SER A 254 -9.93 51.60 2.67
CA SER A 254 -10.74 52.29 1.66
C SER A 254 -12.02 52.90 2.24
N GLN A 255 -12.69 52.18 3.15
CA GLN A 255 -13.86 52.69 3.87
C GLN A 255 -13.50 53.92 4.73
N LEU A 256 -12.41 53.86 5.49
CA LEU A 256 -11.93 54.99 6.30
C LEU A 256 -11.59 56.21 5.44
N LYS A 257 -10.91 56.02 4.29
CA LYS A 257 -10.63 57.11 3.36
C LYS A 257 -11.90 57.74 2.80
N LEU A 258 -12.92 56.94 2.49
CA LEU A 258 -14.20 57.43 1.99
C LEU A 258 -14.97 58.22 3.06
N GLU A 259 -14.95 57.76 4.31
CA GLU A 259 -15.53 58.48 5.44
C GLU A 259 -14.82 59.82 5.69
N GLU A 260 -13.48 59.82 5.71
CA GLU A 260 -12.68 61.03 5.88
C GLU A 260 -12.95 62.06 4.77
N GLU A 261 -13.11 61.59 3.52
CA GLU A 261 -13.46 62.47 2.39
C GLU A 261 -14.88 63.05 2.51
N LYS A 262 -15.84 62.24 2.98
CA LYS A 262 -17.22 62.70 3.26
C LYS A 262 -17.23 63.74 4.37
N GLU A 263 -16.52 63.52 5.47
CA GLU A 263 -16.40 64.48 6.56
C GLU A 263 -15.75 65.79 6.10
N LYS A 264 -14.66 65.71 5.33
CA LYS A 264 -14.02 66.88 4.71
C LYS A 264 -14.99 67.66 3.81
N LYS A 265 -15.80 66.96 3.00
CA LYS A 265 -16.83 67.58 2.16
C LYS A 265 -17.91 68.27 3.01
N GLN A 266 -18.43 67.58 4.04
CA GLN A 266 -19.41 68.15 4.96
C GLN A 266 -18.87 69.38 5.70
N GLN A 267 -17.62 69.33 6.15
CA GLN A 267 -16.97 70.45 6.84
C GLN A 267 -16.82 71.66 5.92
N LYS A 268 -16.38 71.45 4.67
CA LYS A 268 -16.32 72.51 3.65
C LYS A 268 -17.71 73.09 3.34
N GLU A 269 -18.74 72.25 3.27
CA GLU A 269 -20.11 72.72 3.07
C GLU A 269 -20.61 73.55 4.26
N ARG A 270 -20.36 73.10 5.50
CA ARG A 270 -20.68 73.85 6.72
C ARG A 270 -19.96 75.20 6.75
N GLN A 271 -18.68 75.24 6.40
CA GLN A 271 -17.91 76.49 6.28
C GLN A 271 -18.54 77.45 5.26
N ARG A 272 -18.91 76.96 4.06
CA ARG A 272 -19.59 77.76 3.04
C ARG A 272 -20.93 78.31 3.53
N ARG A 273 -21.75 77.47 4.21
CA ARG A 273 -23.03 77.90 4.80
C ARG A 273 -22.84 79.00 5.84
N CYS A 274 -21.86 78.88 6.74
CA CYS A 274 -21.55 79.91 7.72
C CYS A 274 -21.07 81.21 7.07
N GLN A 275 -20.18 81.12 6.08
CA GLN A 275 -19.70 82.28 5.33
C GLN A 275 -20.85 83.02 4.63
N MET A 276 -21.76 82.28 3.99
CA MET A 276 -22.94 82.86 3.34
C MET A 276 -23.86 83.54 4.37
N LYS A 277 -24.09 82.90 5.53
CA LYS A 277 -24.92 83.46 6.60
C LYS A 277 -24.35 84.80 7.11
N LEU A 278 -23.05 84.85 7.37
CA LEU A 278 -22.36 86.08 7.78
C LEU A 278 -22.49 87.20 6.73
N LEU A 279 -22.38 86.85 5.45
CA LEU A 279 -22.51 87.81 4.36
C LEU A 279 -23.93 88.40 4.28
N LEU A 280 -24.96 87.55 4.43
CA LEU A 280 -26.36 87.97 4.49
C LEU A 280 -26.64 88.84 5.72
N GLU A 281 -26.16 88.46 6.90
CA GLU A 281 -26.30 89.28 8.12
C GLU A 281 -25.69 90.67 7.93
N ARG A 282 -24.47 90.75 7.36
CA ARG A 282 -23.83 92.04 7.05
C ARG A 282 -24.64 92.87 6.05
N TYR A 283 -25.16 92.26 5.00
CA TYR A 283 -26.02 92.95 4.03
C TYR A 283 -27.32 93.47 4.66
N THR A 284 -27.96 92.68 5.51
CA THR A 284 -29.18 93.09 6.22
C THR A 284 -28.92 94.26 7.17
N LEU A 285 -27.79 94.26 7.88
CA LEU A 285 -27.39 95.38 8.74
C LEU A 285 -27.15 96.65 7.92
N GLN A 286 -26.39 96.56 6.82
CA GLN A 286 -26.16 97.71 5.94
C GLN A 286 -27.46 98.25 5.32
N LYS A 287 -28.39 97.37 4.97
CA LYS A 287 -29.70 97.79 4.45
C LYS A 287 -30.50 98.53 5.53
N LYS A 288 -30.54 98.01 6.76
CA LYS A 288 -31.18 98.69 7.90
C LYS A 288 -30.54 100.04 8.19
N GLU A 289 -29.20 100.14 8.19
CA GLU A 289 -28.50 101.42 8.38
C GLU A 289 -28.86 102.43 7.28
N LYS A 290 -28.94 101.99 6.01
CA LYS A 290 -29.37 102.85 4.90
C LYS A 290 -30.83 103.28 5.04
N GLU A 291 -31.73 102.38 5.43
CA GLU A 291 -33.14 102.69 5.67
C GLU A 291 -33.30 103.69 6.83
N GLU A 292 -32.56 103.51 7.93
CA GLU A 292 -32.56 104.45 9.06
C GLU A 292 -31.97 105.83 8.68
N LEU A 293 -30.89 105.87 7.89
CA LEU A 293 -30.37 107.12 7.34
C LEU A 293 -31.38 107.83 6.42
N GLN A 294 -32.06 107.09 5.55
CA GLN A 294 -33.11 107.63 4.69
C GLN A 294 -34.29 108.18 5.49
N LYS A 295 -34.74 107.46 6.52
CA LYS A 295 -35.78 107.97 7.43
C LYS A 295 -35.34 109.24 8.14
N LEU A 296 -34.11 109.31 8.62
CA LEU A 296 -33.57 110.50 9.28
C LEU A 296 -33.49 111.69 8.30
N GLU A 297 -33.12 111.44 7.05
CA GLU A 297 -33.11 112.45 5.98
C GLU A 297 -34.54 112.93 5.63
N GLU A 298 -35.50 112.01 5.51
CA GLU A 298 -36.92 112.35 5.30
C GLU A 298 -37.49 113.13 6.48
N GLU A 299 -37.20 112.73 7.72
CA GLU A 299 -37.62 113.45 8.93
C GLU A 299 -37.02 114.87 8.96
N LYS A 300 -35.74 115.02 8.61
CA LYS A 300 -35.09 116.34 8.47
C LYS A 300 -35.72 117.18 7.37
N ARG A 301 -36.10 116.58 6.25
CA ARG A 301 -36.83 117.27 5.16
C ARG A 301 -38.22 117.71 5.61
N GLU A 302 -38.97 116.83 6.27
CA GLU A 302 -40.29 117.15 6.81
C GLU A 302 -40.22 118.23 7.90
N GLU A 303 -39.22 118.18 8.77
CA GLU A 303 -38.97 119.20 9.80
C GLU A 303 -38.68 120.55 9.13
N GLY A 304 -37.81 120.57 8.10
CA GLY A 304 -37.57 121.76 7.27
C GLY A 304 -38.81 122.26 6.53
N GLU A 305 -39.62 121.39 5.95
CA GLU A 305 -40.89 121.75 5.31
C GLU A 305 -41.90 122.32 6.32
N LYS A 306 -41.97 121.76 7.54
CA LYS A 306 -42.82 122.27 8.63
C LYS A 306 -42.34 123.64 9.10
N GLU A 307 -41.03 123.84 9.23
CA GLU A 307 -40.44 125.15 9.55
C GLU A 307 -40.72 126.17 8.44
N GLU A 308 -40.58 125.79 7.18
CA GLU A 308 -40.91 126.65 6.03
C GLU A 308 -42.40 127.01 6.00
N ARG A 309 -43.30 126.04 6.22
CA ARG A 309 -44.74 126.30 6.35
C ARG A 309 -45.05 127.24 7.52
N LYS A 310 -44.35 127.10 8.66
CA LYS A 310 -44.47 128.03 9.79
C LYS A 310 -43.98 129.43 9.42
N ARG A 311 -42.89 129.55 8.65
CA ARG A 311 -42.36 130.84 8.16
C ARG A 311 -43.35 131.51 7.22
N ILE A 312 -43.87 130.80 6.22
CA ILE A 312 -44.87 131.32 5.28
C ILE A 312 -46.15 131.72 6.03
N ALA A 313 -46.63 130.91 6.98
CA ALA A 313 -47.79 131.26 7.79
C ALA A 313 -47.54 132.52 8.64
N ALA A 314 -46.34 132.67 9.23
CA ALA A 314 -45.97 133.89 9.96
C ALA A 314 -45.90 135.12 9.04
N GLU A 315 -45.38 134.97 7.81
CA GLU A 315 -45.34 136.01 6.77
C GLU A 315 -46.74 136.37 6.23
N GLU A 316 -47.66 135.40 6.13
CA GLU A 316 -49.05 135.66 5.77
C GLU A 316 -49.81 136.34 6.92
N ILE A 317 -49.55 135.95 8.18
CA ILE A 317 -50.12 136.60 9.36
C ILE A 317 -49.66 138.06 9.45
N THR A 318 -48.38 138.37 9.21
CA THR A 318 -47.92 139.78 9.16
C THR A 318 -48.56 140.54 8.01
N LYS A 319 -48.73 139.96 6.82
CA LYS A 319 -49.47 140.58 5.71
C LYS A 319 -50.96 140.79 6.00
N PHE A 320 -51.58 139.97 6.84
CA PHE A 320 -52.99 140.12 7.24
C PHE A 320 -53.19 141.21 8.31
N GLN A 321 -52.14 141.55 9.07
CA GLN A 321 -52.15 142.64 10.06
C GLN A 321 -51.90 144.02 9.44
N GLU A 322 -51.57 144.09 8.14
CA GLU A 322 -51.36 145.33 7.37
C GLU A 322 -52.57 145.73 6.49
N ARG A 323 -53.72 145.07 6.63
CA ARG A 323 -55.04 145.51 6.10
C ARG A 323 -55.92 146.03 7.23
#